data_AF-A0A0J7NWQ0-F1
#
_entry.id   AF-A0A0J7NWQ0-F1
#
_cell.length_a   1.000
_cell.length_b   1.000
_cell.length_c   1.000
_cell.angle_alpha   90.00
_cell.angle_beta   90.00
_cell.angle_gamma   90.00
#
_symmetry.space_group_name_H-M   'P 1'
#
loop_
_entity.id
_entity.type
_entity.pdbx_description
1 polymer ?
#
loop_
_entity_poly.entity_id
_entity_poly.type
_entity_poly.pdbx_seq_one_letter_code
_entity_poly.pdbx_strand_id
1 'polypeptide(L)'
;MVPSFREFLEWLLKQPPGHDDDHWAQYYTHCAVCDTSYNFILKLDEYTFGEVNYVLSKLKLDKSKIYLPKLQRTRAGITDFDVTCKYFHNLTTDMILRLYERYKVDFEMYNYKIDKYLPCAKRKN
;
A
#
# COMPACT_ATOMS: atom_id res chain seq x y z
N MET A 1 -13.55 10.72 -20.61
CA MET A 1 -12.94 9.38 -20.71
C MET A 1 -12.14 9.15 -19.43
N VAL A 2 -12.27 8.00 -18.79
CA VAL A 2 -11.50 7.65 -17.59
C VAL A 2 -10.33 6.77 -18.03
N PRO A 3 -9.06 7.11 -17.70
CA PRO A 3 -7.91 6.31 -18.10
C PRO A 3 -7.95 4.93 -17.44
N SER A 4 -7.47 3.91 -18.16
CA SER A 4 -7.18 2.60 -17.58
C SER A 4 -6.03 2.70 -16.58
N PHE A 5 -5.93 1.70 -15.68
CA PHE A 5 -4.83 1.63 -14.73
C PHE A 5 -3.45 1.65 -15.40
N ARG A 6 -3.32 0.96 -16.54
CA ARG A 6 -2.08 0.95 -17.32
C ARG A 6 -1.75 2.35 -17.87
N GLU A 7 -2.70 3.03 -18.50
CA GLU A 7 -2.50 4.38 -19.04
C GLU A 7 -2.14 5.37 -17.93
N PHE A 8 -2.77 5.25 -16.76
CA PHE A 8 -2.40 6.03 -15.58
C PHE A 8 -0.95 5.79 -15.18
N LEU A 9 -0.49 4.54 -15.09
CA LEU A 9 0.89 4.23 -14.74
C LEU A 9 1.89 4.67 -15.81
N GLU A 10 1.55 4.55 -17.10
CA GLU A 10 2.38 5.06 -18.19
C GLU A 10 2.58 6.58 -18.11
N TRP A 11 1.55 7.31 -17.68
CA TRP A 11 1.66 8.74 -17.40
C TRP A 11 2.47 9.03 -16.13
N LEU A 12 2.13 8.36 -15.01
CA LEU A 12 2.77 8.56 -13.70
C LEU A 12 4.27 8.34 -13.76
N LEU A 13 4.71 7.26 -14.42
CA LEU A 13 6.13 6.90 -14.56
C LEU A 13 6.93 7.86 -15.47
N LYS A 14 6.26 8.81 -16.14
CA LYS A 14 6.90 9.91 -16.88
C LYS A 14 6.98 11.19 -16.06
N GLN A 15 6.18 11.32 -14.99
CA GLN A 15 6.17 12.51 -14.15
C GLN A 15 7.27 12.45 -13.07
N PRO A 16 7.89 13.60 -12.73
CA PRO A 16 8.75 13.68 -11.56
C PRO A 16 7.93 13.39 -10.29
N PRO A 17 8.46 12.63 -9.30
CA PRO A 17 7.76 12.38 -8.03
C PRO A 17 7.25 13.62 -7.30
N GLY A 18 7.96 14.76 -7.39
CA GLY A 18 7.54 16.01 -6.76
C GLY A 18 6.28 16.67 -7.35
N HIS A 19 5.70 16.12 -8.43
CA HIS A 19 4.41 16.55 -8.99
C HIS A 19 3.28 15.56 -8.69
N ASP A 20 3.54 14.53 -7.87
CA ASP A 20 2.51 13.59 -7.49
C ASP A 20 1.46 14.29 -6.61
N ASP A 21 0.19 13.93 -6.85
CA ASP A 21 -0.90 14.28 -5.96
C ASP A 21 -0.80 13.42 -4.69
N ASP A 22 -1.29 13.93 -3.57
CA ASP A 22 -1.26 13.24 -2.27
C ASP A 22 -1.81 11.81 -2.30
N HIS A 23 -2.71 11.48 -3.24
CA HIS A 23 -3.29 10.14 -3.36
C HIS A 23 -2.33 9.08 -3.94
N TRP A 24 -1.28 9.49 -4.67
CA TRP A 24 -0.29 8.58 -5.27
C TRP A 24 1.15 9.02 -5.05
N ALA A 25 1.39 10.05 -4.26
CA ALA A 25 2.70 10.38 -3.74
C ALA A 25 3.22 9.24 -2.84
N GLN A 26 4.54 9.21 -2.63
CA GLN A 26 5.17 8.16 -1.83
C GLN A 26 4.89 8.39 -0.35
N TYR A 27 4.46 7.36 0.38
CA TYR A 27 4.01 7.49 1.77
C TYR A 27 5.09 8.03 2.70
N TYR A 28 6.35 7.65 2.50
CA TYR A 28 7.49 8.10 3.30
C TYR A 28 7.71 9.62 3.21
N THR A 29 7.22 10.28 2.15
CA THR A 29 7.31 11.73 2.00
C THR A 29 6.26 12.46 2.85
N HIS A 30 5.26 11.75 3.35
CA HIS A 30 4.23 12.29 4.20
C HIS A 30 4.56 12.07 5.69
N CYS A 31 4.07 12.98 6.53
CA CYS A 31 3.88 12.81 7.98
C CYS A 31 5.06 12.28 8.83
N ALA A 32 6.29 12.74 8.58
CA ALA A 32 7.43 12.57 9.49
C ALA A 32 7.60 11.14 10.06
N VAL A 33 7.31 10.13 9.22
CA VAL A 33 7.31 8.72 9.61
C VAL A 33 8.70 8.29 10.08
N CYS A 34 9.75 8.87 9.52
CA CYS A 34 11.12 8.58 9.95
C CYS A 34 11.56 9.36 11.20
N ASP A 35 10.89 10.47 11.53
CA ASP A 35 11.31 11.37 12.61
C ASP A 35 10.51 11.16 13.91
N THR A 36 9.57 10.22 13.90
CA THR A 36 8.74 9.87 15.05
C THR A 36 9.18 8.54 15.65
N SER A 37 9.45 8.53 16.96
CA SER A 37 9.74 7.29 17.69
C SER A 37 8.45 6.55 18.04
N TYR A 38 8.03 5.63 17.18
CA TYR A 38 6.85 4.80 17.43
C TYR A 38 7.10 3.71 18.46
N ASN A 39 6.18 3.54 19.43
CA ASN A 39 6.19 2.38 20.30
C ASN A 39 5.56 1.14 19.65
N PHE A 40 4.60 1.35 18.74
CA PHE A 40 3.88 0.30 18.03
C PHE A 40 3.57 0.76 16.60
N ILE A 41 3.71 -0.16 15.64
CA ILE A 41 3.26 0.00 14.25
C ILE A 41 2.37 -1.20 13.95
N LEU A 42 1.15 -0.94 13.49
CA LEU A 42 0.17 -1.99 13.15
C LEU A 42 -0.17 -1.93 11.66
N LYS A 43 -0.01 -3.07 10.99
CA LYS A 43 -0.29 -3.20 9.56
C LYS A 43 -1.74 -3.67 9.36
N LEU A 44 -2.60 -2.83 8.79
CA LEU A 44 -4.04 -3.08 8.76
C LEU A 44 -4.51 -3.99 7.61
N ASP A 45 -3.64 -4.35 6.68
CA ASP A 45 -3.93 -5.30 5.61
C ASP A 45 -3.87 -6.76 6.07
N GLU A 46 -3.10 -7.08 7.11
CA GLU A 46 -2.87 -8.44 7.61
C GLU A 46 -3.00 -8.56 9.16
N TYR A 47 -3.64 -7.59 9.83
CA TYR A 47 -3.75 -7.60 11.29
C TYR A 47 -4.65 -8.70 11.85
N THR A 48 -4.32 -9.11 13.07
CA THR A 48 -5.14 -9.96 13.92
C THR A 48 -5.79 -9.15 15.06
N PHE A 49 -6.93 -9.62 15.56
CA PHE A 49 -7.51 -9.07 16.79
C PHE A 49 -6.56 -9.22 17.99
N GLY A 50 -5.65 -10.19 17.96
CA GLY A 50 -4.62 -10.36 19.00
C GLY A 50 -3.63 -9.20 19.05
N GLU A 51 -3.10 -8.78 17.90
CA GLU A 51 -2.16 -7.65 17.79
C GLU A 51 -2.80 -6.33 18.19
N VAL A 52 -4.02 -6.09 17.73
CA VAL A 52 -4.85 -4.97 18.18
C VAL A 52 -4.97 -4.98 19.71
N ASN A 53 -5.41 -6.11 20.27
CA ASN A 53 -5.62 -6.24 21.71
C ASN A 53 -4.34 -6.06 22.53
N TYR A 54 -3.21 -6.45 21.96
CA TYR A 54 -1.88 -6.25 22.55
C TYR A 54 -1.56 -4.75 22.62
N VAL A 55 -1.67 -4.02 21.51
CA VAL A 55 -1.44 -2.56 21.48
C VAL A 55 -2.35 -1.83 22.46
N LEU A 56 -3.66 -2.10 22.43
CA LEU A 56 -4.63 -1.47 23.34
C LEU A 56 -4.30 -1.74 24.81
N SER A 57 -3.85 -2.96 25.13
CA SER A 57 -3.46 -3.32 26.51
C SER A 57 -2.20 -2.58 26.98
N LYS A 58 -1.20 -2.41 26.09
CA LYS A 58 0.03 -1.69 26.41
C LYS A 58 -0.20 -0.20 26.61
N LEU A 59 -1.15 0.37 25.87
CA LEU A 59 -1.60 1.75 26.05
C LEU A 59 -2.51 1.93 27.27
N LYS A 60 -2.81 0.86 28.02
CA LYS A 60 -3.72 0.85 29.20
C LYS A 60 -5.10 1.41 28.88
N LEU A 61 -5.57 1.20 27.65
CA LEU A 61 -6.86 1.69 27.21
C LEU A 61 -7.97 0.69 27.58
N ASP A 62 -9.12 1.23 27.96
CA ASP A 62 -10.31 0.43 28.28
C ASP A 62 -10.90 -0.17 27.00
N LYS A 63 -10.67 -1.47 26.79
CA LYS A 63 -11.13 -2.21 25.61
C LYS A 63 -12.65 -2.20 25.46
N SER A 64 -13.41 -2.01 26.54
CA SER A 64 -14.87 -1.92 26.47
C SER A 64 -15.37 -0.60 25.87
N LYS A 65 -14.50 0.42 25.83
CA LYS A 65 -14.80 1.77 25.33
C LYS A 65 -14.16 2.07 23.98
N ILE A 66 -13.36 1.14 23.45
CA ILE A 66 -12.68 1.31 22.17
C ILE A 66 -13.40 0.49 21.11
N TYR A 67 -13.94 1.22 20.14
CA TYR A 67 -14.41 0.64 18.90
C TYR A 67 -13.36 0.88 17.83
N LEU A 68 -12.69 -0.17 17.37
CA LEU A 68 -12.03 -0.08 16.08
C LEU A 68 -13.11 -0.21 15.02
N PRO A 69 -13.40 0.86 14.24
CA PRO A 69 -14.26 0.69 13.09
C PRO A 69 -13.65 -0.40 12.23
N LYS A 70 -14.47 -1.39 11.83
CA LYS A 70 -14.11 -2.15 10.63
C LYS A 70 -13.82 -1.09 9.58
N LEU A 71 -12.58 -1.04 9.09
CA LEU A 71 -12.21 -0.12 8.02
C LEU A 71 -13.30 -0.23 6.96
N GLN A 72 -13.96 0.90 6.67
CA GLN A 72 -15.10 0.88 5.78
C GLN A 72 -14.67 0.21 4.48
N ARG A 73 -15.43 -0.80 4.05
CA ARG A 73 -15.17 -1.43 2.76
C ARG A 73 -15.34 -0.35 1.72
N THR A 74 -14.35 -0.20 0.85
CA THR A 74 -14.51 0.68 -0.31
C THR A 74 -15.69 0.16 -1.15
N ARG A 75 -16.26 1.00 -2.02
CA ARG A 75 -17.33 0.55 -2.95
C ARG A 75 -16.90 -0.68 -3.77
N ALA A 76 -15.61 -0.85 -4.01
CA ALA A 76 -15.02 -1.96 -4.76
C ALA A 76 -14.64 -3.17 -3.88
N GLY A 77 -14.88 -3.11 -2.57
CA GLY A 77 -14.52 -4.17 -1.62
C GLY A 77 -13.17 -3.95 -0.95
N ILE A 78 -12.53 -5.05 -0.56
CA ILE A 78 -11.20 -5.06 0.07
C ILE A 78 -10.18 -5.17 -1.06
N THR A 79 -9.10 -4.39 -1.01
CA THR A 79 -7.96 -4.61 -1.88
C THR A 79 -7.13 -5.74 -1.29
N ASP A 80 -7.07 -6.87 -2.00
CA ASP A 80 -6.29 -8.03 -1.64
C ASP A 80 -5.28 -8.37 -2.75
N PHE A 81 -4.63 -9.53 -2.62
CA PHE A 81 -3.67 -10.02 -3.60
C PHE A 81 -4.31 -10.20 -4.99
N ASP A 82 -5.51 -10.78 -5.06
CA ASP A 82 -6.18 -11.09 -6.33
C ASP A 82 -6.60 -9.82 -7.07
N VAL A 83 -7.13 -8.84 -6.33
CA VAL A 83 -7.45 -7.52 -6.87
C VAL A 83 -6.18 -6.84 -7.40
N THR A 84 -5.09 -6.88 -6.63
CA THR A 84 -3.80 -6.30 -7.04
C THR A 84 -3.28 -6.98 -8.32
N CYS A 85 -3.30 -8.31 -8.36
CA CYS A 85 -2.84 -9.09 -9.51
C CYS A 85 -3.71 -8.89 -10.75
N LYS A 86 -5.02 -8.68 -10.60
CA LYS A 86 -5.90 -8.29 -11.70
C LYS A 86 -5.47 -6.97 -12.36
N TYR A 87 -5.03 -6.00 -11.57
CA TYR A 87 -4.49 -4.74 -12.11
C TYR A 87 -3.12 -4.93 -12.75
N PHE A 88 -2.26 -5.77 -12.17
CA PHE A 88 -0.90 -6.04 -12.65
C PHE A 88 -0.88 -6.90 -13.92
N HIS A 89 -1.94 -7.68 -14.16
CA HIS A 89 -2.10 -8.55 -15.33
C HIS A 89 -1.85 -7.86 -16.68
N ASN A 90 -2.17 -6.55 -16.77
CA ASN A 90 -2.03 -5.80 -18.01
C ASN A 90 -0.69 -5.03 -18.12
N LEU A 91 0.15 -5.10 -17.10
CA LEU A 91 1.44 -4.40 -17.02
C LEU A 91 2.58 -5.30 -17.51
N THR A 92 3.62 -4.69 -18.05
CA THR A 92 4.87 -5.42 -18.32
C THR A 92 5.70 -5.55 -17.04
N THR A 93 6.60 -6.53 -17.00
CA THR A 93 7.56 -6.67 -15.90
C THR A 93 8.39 -5.39 -15.71
N ASP A 94 8.79 -4.74 -16.82
CA ASP A 94 9.50 -3.44 -16.78
C ASP A 94 8.68 -2.35 -16.07
N MET A 95 7.39 -2.21 -16.41
CA MET A 95 6.52 -1.23 -15.74
C MET A 95 6.43 -1.50 -14.24
N ILE A 96 6.30 -2.77 -13.83
CA ILE A 96 6.22 -3.14 -12.41
C ILE A 96 7.55 -2.83 -11.69
N LEU A 97 8.69 -3.14 -12.30
CA LEU A 97 10.01 -2.83 -11.72
C LEU A 97 10.25 -1.33 -11.59
N ARG A 98 9.86 -0.53 -12.60
CA ARG A 98 9.93 0.93 -12.54
C ARG A 98 8.98 1.52 -11.50
N LEU A 99 7.80 0.93 -11.34
CA LEU A 99 6.86 1.30 -10.29
C LEU A 99 7.44 0.99 -8.91
N TYR A 100 8.02 -0.19 -8.74
CA TYR A 100 8.71 -0.56 -7.51
C TYR A 100 9.85 0.41 -7.18
N GLU A 101 10.69 0.76 -8.15
CA GLU A 101 11.78 1.72 -7.91
C GLU A 101 11.25 3.08 -7.45
N ARG A 102 10.13 3.55 -8.03
CA ARG A 102 9.48 4.81 -7.59
C ARG A 102 9.01 4.75 -6.13
N TYR A 103 8.49 3.61 -5.67
CA TYR A 103 7.95 3.43 -4.32
C TYR A 103 8.85 2.60 -3.40
N LYS A 104 10.14 2.46 -3.73
CA LYS A 104 11.05 1.51 -3.09
C LYS A 104 11.15 1.72 -1.58
N VAL A 105 11.28 2.97 -1.15
CA VAL A 105 11.37 3.34 0.26
C VAL A 105 10.11 2.90 1.02
N ASP A 106 8.91 3.06 0.44
CA ASP A 106 7.66 2.60 1.06
C ASP A 106 7.62 1.08 1.17
N PHE A 107 8.05 0.36 0.12
CA PHE A 107 8.14 -1.09 0.15
C PHE A 107 9.07 -1.59 1.26
N GLU A 108 10.23 -0.96 1.41
CA GLU A 108 11.21 -1.30 2.45
C GLU A 108 10.67 -0.94 3.85
N MET A 109 10.15 0.27 4.02
CA MET A 109 9.64 0.79 5.28
C MET A 109 8.47 -0.05 5.84
N TYR A 110 7.55 -0.49 4.96
CA TYR A 110 6.39 -1.30 5.36
C TYR A 110 6.56 -2.81 5.09
N ASN A 111 7.77 -3.23 4.73
CA ASN A 111 8.15 -4.63 4.50
C ASN A 111 7.28 -5.36 3.44
N TYR A 112 6.90 -4.66 2.37
CA TYR A 112 6.30 -5.28 1.19
C TYR A 112 7.38 -5.90 0.29
N LYS A 113 7.05 -7.01 -0.39
CA LYS A 113 7.98 -7.72 -1.29
C LYS A 113 7.44 -7.69 -2.72
N ILE A 114 8.22 -7.12 -3.64
CA ILE A 114 7.85 -7.06 -5.06
C ILE A 114 7.73 -8.46 -5.69
N ASP A 115 8.51 -9.43 -5.22
CA ASP A 115 8.51 -10.81 -5.72
C ASP A 115 7.13 -11.48 -5.63
N LYS A 116 6.30 -11.05 -4.68
CA LYS A 116 4.91 -11.49 -4.56
C LYS A 116 4.10 -11.14 -5.81
N TYR A 117 4.39 -10.02 -6.47
CA TYR A 117 3.58 -9.43 -7.54
C TYR A 117 4.19 -9.57 -8.94
N LEU A 118 5.50 -9.81 -9.06
CA LEU A 118 6.17 -10.03 -10.35
C LEU A 118 5.51 -11.14 -11.20
N PRO A 119 5.05 -12.29 -10.64
CA PRO A 119 4.37 -13.33 -11.41
C PRO A 119 3.04 -12.89 -12.03
N CYS A 120 2.44 -11.80 -11.54
CA CYS A 120 1.18 -11.27 -12.05
C CYS A 120 1.36 -10.38 -13.29
N ALA A 121 2.60 -10.09 -13.70
CA ALA A 121 2.88 -9.34 -14.92
C ALA A 121 2.37 -10.05 -16.17
N LYS A 122 2.01 -9.27 -17.20
CA LYS A 122 1.73 -9.80 -18.52
C LYS A 122 2.96 -10.57 -19.03
N ARG A 123 2.79 -11.87 -19.30
CA ARG A 123 3.83 -12.66 -19.95
C ARG A 123 4.16 -12.03 -21.30
N LYS A 124 5.46 -11.89 -21.60
CA LYS A 124 5.88 -11.63 -22.99
C LYS A 124 5.48 -12.87 -23.80
N ASN A 125 4.59 -12.67 -24.78
CA ASN A 125 4.44 -13.60 -25.88
C ASN A 125 5.68 -13.55 -26.76
#